data_AF-A0A9P3NSH6-F1
#
_entry.id   AF-A0A9P3NSH6-F1
#
_cell.length_a   1.000
_cell.length_b   1.000
_cell.length_c   1.000
_cell.angle_alpha   90.00
_cell.angle_beta   90.00
_cell.angle_gamma   90.00
#
_symmetry.space_group_name_H-M   'P 1'
#
loop_
_entity.id
_entity.type
_entity.pdbx_description
1 polymer ?
#
loop_
_entity_poly.entity_id
_entity_poly.type
_entity_poly.pdbx_seq_one_letter_code
_entity_poly.pdbx_strand_id
1 'polypeptide(L)'
;MDQVIFQAIRGDIVSNDVSRQTSAILVALQLAAGGKDVSCLASLLCTELIAGSANAVSKQLAYDALRTAGHLTDDDWDVVCRGMHNDFSCPDPDVTAAALRFVVALPGWRVGKFLDDHSKELSNCIVHDHSVSLLDRVSLWWRQIGLSMLDPSDIVAAAAIRRRGPSIFRIRHEKNE
;
A
#
# COMPACT_ATOMS: atom_id res chain seq x y z
N MET A 1 6.07 9.21 -29.60
CA MET A 1 4.61 9.05 -29.47
C MET A 1 4.23 9.01 -28.00
N ASP A 2 4.88 8.16 -27.20
CA ASP A 2 4.64 8.00 -25.75
C ASP A 2 4.68 9.31 -24.95
N GLN A 3 5.62 10.23 -25.24
CA GLN A 3 5.71 11.53 -24.55
C GLN A 3 4.47 12.41 -24.74
N VAL A 4 3.83 12.37 -25.92
CA VAL A 4 2.61 13.15 -26.19
C VAL A 4 1.43 12.57 -25.42
N ILE A 5 1.35 11.24 -25.36
CA ILE A 5 0.31 10.52 -24.60
C ILE A 5 0.43 10.87 -23.11
N PHE A 6 1.63 10.80 -22.55
CA PHE A 6 1.85 11.16 -21.14
C PHE A 6 1.57 12.63 -20.83
N GLN A 7 1.79 13.56 -21.77
CA GLN A 7 1.41 14.96 -21.58
C GLN A 7 -0.10 15.16 -21.58
N ALA A 8 -0.83 14.48 -22.47
CA ALA A 8 -2.29 14.49 -22.47
C ALA A 8 -2.87 13.93 -21.16
N ILE A 9 -2.38 12.76 -20.72
CA ILE A 9 -2.79 12.16 -19.44
C ILE A 9 -2.58 13.13 -18.27
N ARG A 10 -1.43 13.81 -18.21
CA ARG A 10 -1.17 14.79 -17.14
C ARG A 10 -2.17 15.94 -17.18
N GLY A 11 -2.47 16.48 -18.37
CA GLY A 11 -3.46 17.55 -18.54
C GLY A 11 -4.86 17.15 -18.07
N ASP A 12 -5.27 15.93 -18.38
CA ASP A 12 -6.58 15.39 -17.99
C ASP A 12 -6.67 15.05 -16.50
N ILE A 13 -5.57 14.67 -15.85
CA ILE A 13 -5.53 14.46 -14.39
C ILE A 13 -5.76 15.78 -13.65
N VAL A 14 -5.13 16.87 -14.10
CA VAL A 14 -5.20 18.20 -13.48
C VAL A 14 -6.53 18.91 -13.77
N SER A 15 -7.31 18.46 -14.77
CA SER A 15 -8.51 19.17 -15.21
C SER A 15 -9.68 19.17 -14.21
N ASN A 16 -9.54 18.47 -13.08
CA ASN A 16 -10.57 18.29 -12.03
C ASN A 16 -11.95 17.82 -12.57
N ASP A 17 -11.95 17.14 -13.72
CA ASP A 17 -13.14 16.58 -14.36
C ASP A 17 -13.09 15.07 -14.17
N VAL A 18 -14.10 14.53 -13.49
CA VAL A 18 -14.17 13.12 -13.10
C VAL A 18 -14.05 12.18 -14.31
N SER A 19 -14.71 12.53 -15.43
CA SER A 19 -14.73 11.70 -16.63
C SER A 19 -13.37 11.69 -17.31
N ARG A 20 -12.73 12.86 -17.40
CA ARG A 20 -11.38 13.02 -17.96
C ARG A 20 -10.34 12.32 -17.10
N GLN A 21 -10.36 12.54 -15.79
CA GLN A 21 -9.47 11.88 -14.83
C GLN A 21 -9.59 10.35 -14.92
N THR A 22 -10.82 9.83 -14.85
CA THR A 22 -11.08 8.39 -14.94
C THR A 22 -10.57 7.80 -16.25
N SER A 23 -10.87 8.45 -17.38
CA SER A 23 -10.41 8.02 -18.70
C SER A 23 -8.88 8.05 -18.81
N ALA A 24 -8.23 9.10 -18.30
CA ALA A 24 -6.78 9.26 -18.33
C ALA A 24 -6.06 8.19 -17.49
N ILE A 25 -6.57 7.89 -16.29
CA ILE A 25 -5.98 6.84 -15.43
C ILE A 25 -6.18 5.46 -16.05
N LEU A 26 -7.33 5.18 -16.66
CA LEU A 26 -7.55 3.92 -17.38
C LEU A 26 -6.57 3.75 -18.55
N VAL A 27 -6.29 4.82 -19.30
CA VAL A 27 -5.25 4.80 -20.34
C VAL A 27 -3.87 4.53 -19.73
N ALA A 28 -3.52 5.17 -18.60
CA ALA A 28 -2.27 4.90 -17.90
C ALA A 28 -2.16 3.43 -17.46
N LEU A 29 -3.21 2.86 -16.88
CA LEU A 29 -3.26 1.44 -16.49
C LEU A 29 -3.13 0.51 -17.70
N GLN A 30 -3.76 0.84 -18.83
CA GLN A 30 -3.64 0.06 -20.06
C GLN A 30 -2.22 0.09 -20.62
N LEU A 31 -1.53 1.23 -20.54
CA LEU A 31 -0.12 1.36 -20.90
C LEU A 31 0.75 0.49 -19.98
N ALA A 32 0.52 0.54 -18.67
CA ALA A 32 1.21 -0.32 -17.70
C ALA A 32 0.99 -1.81 -17.98
N ALA A 33 -0.25 -2.22 -18.28
CA ALA A 33 -0.59 -3.58 -18.68
C ALA A 33 0.11 -4.00 -20.00
N GLY A 34 0.36 -3.05 -20.89
CA GLY A 34 1.18 -3.23 -22.09
C GLY A 34 2.69 -3.24 -21.86
N GLY A 35 3.14 -3.22 -20.59
CA GLY A 35 4.56 -3.22 -20.21
C GLY A 35 5.25 -1.86 -20.34
N LYS A 36 4.50 -0.76 -20.49
CA LYS A 36 5.06 0.59 -20.50
C LYS A 36 5.28 1.08 -19.08
N ASP A 37 6.40 1.75 -18.86
CA ASP A 37 6.68 2.41 -17.59
C ASP A 37 5.80 3.66 -17.42
N VAL A 38 5.02 3.68 -16.34
CA VAL A 38 4.12 4.79 -15.96
C VAL A 38 4.57 5.51 -14.69
N SER A 39 5.76 5.19 -14.16
CA SER A 39 6.32 5.78 -12.93
C SER A 39 6.32 7.31 -12.95
N CYS A 40 6.48 7.90 -14.14
CA CYS A 40 6.47 9.35 -14.33
C CYS A 40 5.14 10.04 -13.97
N LEU A 41 4.06 9.29 -13.79
CA LEU A 41 2.75 9.79 -13.36
C LEU A 41 2.53 9.69 -11.85
N ALA A 42 3.35 8.91 -11.13
CA ALA A 42 3.13 8.55 -9.73
C ALA A 42 2.95 9.78 -8.82
N SER A 43 3.93 10.69 -8.84
CA SER A 43 3.91 11.90 -8.01
C SER A 43 2.69 12.79 -8.30
N LEU A 44 2.28 12.89 -9.58
CA LEU A 44 1.08 13.64 -9.96
C LEU A 44 -0.21 13.00 -9.42
N LEU A 45 -0.32 11.68 -9.48
CA LEU A 45 -1.46 10.96 -8.91
C LEU A 45 -1.53 11.16 -7.39
N CYS A 46 -0.39 11.16 -6.71
CA CYS A 46 -0.30 11.43 -5.27
C CYS A 46 -0.82 12.82 -4.91
N THR A 47 -0.35 13.87 -5.60
CA THR A 47 -0.72 15.25 -5.26
C THR A 47 -2.14 15.62 -5.68
N GLU A 48 -2.56 15.24 -6.88
CA GLU A 48 -3.84 15.70 -7.43
C GLU A 48 -5.02 14.84 -6.99
N LEU A 49 -4.85 13.52 -6.88
CA LEU A 49 -5.96 12.60 -6.64
C LEU A 49 -5.96 12.03 -5.23
N ILE A 50 -4.81 11.53 -4.75
CA ILE A 50 -4.73 10.92 -3.41
C ILE A 50 -4.85 11.99 -2.33
N ALA A 51 -4.07 13.07 -2.41
CA ALA A 51 -4.17 14.19 -1.49
C ALA A 51 -5.36 15.10 -1.78
N GLY A 52 -5.83 15.14 -3.03
CA GLY A 52 -6.96 15.96 -3.45
C GLY A 52 -8.34 15.38 -3.09
N SER A 53 -9.38 16.20 -3.27
CA SER A 53 -10.78 15.81 -3.13
C SER A 53 -11.31 15.18 -4.43
N ALA A 54 -10.86 13.95 -4.73
CA ALA A 54 -11.38 13.17 -5.85
C ALA A 54 -12.53 12.26 -5.40
N ASN A 55 -13.39 11.86 -6.35
CA ASN A 55 -14.47 10.90 -6.10
C ASN A 55 -13.93 9.48 -5.90
N ALA A 56 -14.78 8.58 -5.39
CA ALA A 56 -14.42 7.19 -5.09
C ALA A 56 -13.78 6.44 -6.27
N VAL A 57 -14.32 6.57 -7.48
CA VAL A 57 -13.82 5.86 -8.67
C VAL A 57 -12.42 6.37 -9.03
N SER A 58 -12.23 7.69 -9.08
CA SER A 58 -10.93 8.29 -9.38
C SER A 58 -9.89 7.98 -8.30
N LYS A 59 -10.28 7.95 -7.02
CA LYS A 59 -9.41 7.50 -5.91
C LYS A 59 -9.01 6.05 -6.05
N GLN A 60 -9.96 5.15 -6.30
CA GLN A 60 -9.68 3.73 -6.48
C GLN A 60 -8.71 3.50 -7.65
N LEU A 61 -8.97 4.12 -8.80
CA LEU A 61 -8.10 4.00 -9.96
C LEU A 61 -6.72 4.61 -9.73
N ALA A 62 -6.63 5.73 -9.01
CA ALA A 62 -5.35 6.33 -8.64
C ALA A 62 -4.54 5.39 -7.74
N TYR A 63 -5.16 4.81 -6.71
CA TYR A 63 -4.52 3.80 -5.87
C TYR A 63 -4.08 2.56 -6.67
N ASP A 64 -4.91 2.07 -7.60
CA ASP A 64 -4.56 0.95 -8.47
C ASP A 64 -3.37 1.30 -9.39
N ALA A 65 -3.31 2.52 -9.92
CA ALA A 65 -2.20 3.02 -10.74
C ALA A 65 -0.91 3.23 -9.93
N LEU A 66 -1.00 3.63 -8.66
CA LEU A 66 0.18 3.72 -7.79
C LEU A 66 0.80 2.36 -7.52
N ARG A 67 -0.01 1.29 -7.42
CA ARG A 67 0.54 -0.08 -7.28
C ARG A 67 1.35 -0.51 -8.50
N THR A 68 0.98 -0.04 -9.70
CA THR A 68 1.71 -0.38 -10.94
C THR A 68 2.88 0.54 -11.21
N ALA A 69 2.86 1.78 -10.69
CA ALA A 69 3.88 2.78 -10.93
C ALA A 69 5.21 2.50 -10.20
N GLY A 70 5.25 1.58 -9.23
CA GLY A 70 6.47 0.91 -8.73
C GLY A 70 7.54 1.74 -8.00
N HIS A 71 7.69 3.03 -8.30
CA HIS A 71 8.73 3.90 -7.76
C HIS A 71 8.13 5.20 -7.19
N LEU A 72 7.95 5.20 -5.88
CA LEU A 72 7.51 6.35 -5.09
C LEU A 72 8.66 6.79 -4.19
N THR A 73 8.90 8.10 -4.12
CA THR A 73 9.87 8.67 -3.18
C THR A 73 9.31 8.65 -1.76
N ASP A 74 10.17 8.87 -0.75
CA ASP A 74 9.70 8.98 0.64
C ASP A 74 8.68 10.12 0.83
N ASP A 75 8.87 11.24 0.12
CA ASP A 75 7.94 12.38 0.12
C ASP A 75 6.60 11.99 -0.51
N ASP A 76 6.61 11.26 -1.63
CA ASP A 76 5.37 10.78 -2.26
C ASP A 76 4.62 9.83 -1.33
N TRP A 77 5.33 8.95 -0.63
CA TRP A 77 4.69 8.07 0.35
C TRP A 77 4.08 8.84 1.52
N ASP A 78 4.70 9.93 1.96
CA ASP A 78 4.13 10.80 3.00
C ASP A 78 2.83 11.46 2.54
N VAL A 79 2.78 11.88 1.28
CA VAL A 79 1.55 12.38 0.65
C VAL A 79 0.49 11.29 0.60
N VAL A 80 0.85 10.07 0.21
CA VAL A 80 -0.06 8.92 0.17
C VAL A 80 -0.63 8.61 1.55
N CYS A 81 0.21 8.50 2.59
CA CYS A 81 -0.25 8.20 3.94
C CYS A 81 -1.19 9.28 4.48
N ARG A 82 -0.88 10.57 4.26
CA ARG A 82 -1.79 11.67 4.62
C ARG A 82 -3.11 11.63 3.84
N GLY A 83 -3.06 11.36 2.53
CA GLY A 83 -4.25 11.23 1.70
C GLY A 83 -5.14 10.08 2.16
N MET A 84 -4.56 8.93 2.49
CA MET A 84 -5.29 7.78 3.04
C MET A 84 -5.96 8.13 4.38
N HIS A 85 -5.27 8.84 5.27
CA HIS A 85 -5.86 9.30 6.52
C HIS A 85 -7.09 10.20 6.29
N ASN A 86 -7.00 11.13 5.35
CA ASN A 86 -8.14 11.98 4.97
C ASN A 86 -9.28 11.14 4.39
N ASP A 87 -8.97 10.12 3.58
CA ASP A 87 -9.95 9.22 2.99
C ASP A 87 -10.69 8.37 4.02
N PHE A 88 -10.03 7.96 5.12
CA PHE A 88 -10.69 7.24 6.22
C PHE A 88 -11.72 8.08 6.96
N SER A 89 -11.57 9.40 6.92
CA SER A 89 -12.53 10.35 7.51
C SER A 89 -13.57 10.83 6.48
N CYS A 90 -13.56 10.28 5.26
CA CYS A 90 -14.49 10.67 4.22
C CYS A 90 -15.90 10.16 4.53
N PRO A 91 -16.95 11.00 4.41
CA PRO A 91 -18.33 10.54 4.55
C PRO A 91 -18.75 9.52 3.50
N ASP A 92 -18.06 9.45 2.37
CA ASP A 92 -18.31 8.49 1.30
C ASP A 92 -17.64 7.14 1.62
N PRO A 93 -18.44 6.06 1.85
CA PRO A 93 -17.89 4.75 2.18
C PRO A 93 -17.05 4.16 1.03
N ASP A 94 -17.32 4.51 -0.22
CA ASP A 94 -16.57 3.97 -1.36
C ASP A 94 -15.16 4.60 -1.44
N VAL A 95 -15.01 5.87 -1.04
CA VAL A 95 -13.69 6.52 -0.87
C VAL A 95 -12.90 5.86 0.25
N THR A 96 -13.56 5.63 1.40
CA THR A 96 -12.96 4.94 2.55
C THR A 96 -12.50 3.54 2.16
N ALA A 97 -13.35 2.78 1.49
CA ALA A 97 -13.05 1.44 1.02
C ALA A 97 -11.87 1.45 0.02
N ALA A 98 -11.79 2.41 -0.90
CA ALA A 98 -10.68 2.54 -1.84
C ALA A 98 -9.32 2.70 -1.11
N ALA A 99 -9.25 3.57 -0.10
CA ALA A 99 -8.04 3.77 0.70
C ALA A 99 -7.69 2.54 1.53
N LEU A 100 -8.68 1.90 2.17
CA LEU A 100 -8.44 0.71 2.99
C LEU A 100 -7.93 -0.47 2.16
N ARG A 101 -8.41 -0.60 0.92
CA ARG A 101 -7.89 -1.57 -0.06
C ARG A 101 -6.42 -1.31 -0.43
N PHE A 102 -5.95 -0.07 -0.30
CA PHE A 102 -4.57 0.30 -0.63
C PHE A 102 -3.60 0.11 0.53
N VAL A 103 -4.07 0.06 1.78
CA VAL A 103 -3.25 -0.29 2.96
C VAL A 103 -2.42 -1.54 2.72
N VAL A 104 -3.00 -2.52 2.02
CA VAL A 104 -2.33 -3.80 1.75
C VAL A 104 -1.12 -3.70 0.81
N ALA A 105 -1.01 -2.60 0.07
CA ALA A 105 0.07 -2.33 -0.87
C ALA A 105 1.14 -1.39 -0.31
N LEU A 106 1.02 -0.98 0.97
CA LEU A 106 2.07 -0.21 1.62
C LEU A 106 3.35 -1.07 1.75
N PRO A 107 4.54 -0.46 1.59
CA PRO A 107 5.80 -1.15 1.82
C PRO A 107 5.92 -1.66 3.26
N GLY A 108 6.56 -2.83 3.44
CA GLY A 108 6.76 -3.43 4.77
C GLY A 108 7.50 -2.55 5.77
N TRP A 109 8.38 -1.66 5.30
CA TRP A 109 9.09 -0.70 6.15
C TRP A 109 8.20 0.48 6.62
N ARG A 110 7.09 0.76 5.92
CA ARG A 110 6.19 1.88 6.20
C ARG A 110 4.92 1.45 6.93
N VAL A 111 4.44 0.23 6.64
CA VAL A 111 3.18 -0.29 7.19
C VAL A 111 3.15 -0.28 8.72
N GLY A 112 4.23 -0.65 9.39
CA GLY A 112 4.25 -0.73 10.85
C GLY A 112 3.96 0.62 11.50
N LYS A 113 4.66 1.68 11.04
CA LYS A 113 4.43 3.04 11.51
C LYS A 113 3.04 3.55 11.11
N PHE A 114 2.61 3.29 9.88
CA PHE A 114 1.28 3.70 9.41
C PHE A 114 0.15 3.10 10.25
N LEU A 115 0.25 1.81 10.59
CA LEU A 115 -0.72 1.13 11.44
C LEU A 115 -0.76 1.69 12.86
N ASP A 116 0.39 2.03 13.42
CA ASP A 116 0.48 2.65 14.75
C ASP A 116 -0.19 4.03 14.75
N ASP A 117 0.20 4.87 13.78
CA ASP A 117 -0.27 6.26 13.62
C ASP A 117 -1.78 6.37 13.35
N HIS A 118 -2.38 5.38 12.66
CA HIS A 118 -3.77 5.43 12.18
C HIS A 118 -4.66 4.29 12.72
N SER A 119 -4.24 3.63 13.79
CA SER A 119 -4.93 2.46 14.37
C SER A 119 -6.40 2.73 14.74
N LYS A 120 -6.72 3.94 15.20
CA LYS A 120 -8.08 4.32 15.62
C LYS A 120 -9.01 4.46 14.42
N GLU A 121 -8.58 5.18 13.41
CA GLU A 121 -9.33 5.41 12.16
C GLU A 121 -9.56 4.08 11.45
N LEU A 122 -8.53 3.25 11.34
CA LEU A 122 -8.64 1.92 10.75
C LEU A 122 -9.65 1.04 11.51
N SER A 123 -9.60 1.06 12.85
CA SER A 123 -10.57 0.31 13.66
C SER A 123 -11.99 0.80 13.45
N ASN A 124 -12.20 2.12 13.35
CA ASN A 124 -13.51 2.69 13.08
C ASN A 124 -14.02 2.28 11.68
N CYS A 125 -13.17 2.30 10.65
CA CYS A 125 -13.52 1.83 9.32
C CYS A 125 -13.93 0.35 9.35
N ILE A 126 -13.17 -0.52 10.01
CA ILE A 126 -13.45 -1.96 10.06
C ILE A 126 -14.74 -2.28 10.84
N VAL A 127 -15.05 -1.52 11.89
CA VAL A 127 -16.24 -1.77 12.72
C VAL A 127 -17.51 -1.22 12.07
N HIS A 128 -17.43 -0.10 11.35
CA HIS A 128 -18.58 0.57 10.75
C HIS A 128 -18.84 0.17 9.29
N ASP A 129 -17.84 -0.35 8.58
CA ASP A 129 -17.97 -0.81 7.20
C ASP A 129 -18.33 -2.32 7.19
N HIS A 130 -19.59 -2.62 6.88
CA HIS A 130 -20.14 -3.98 6.90
C HIS A 130 -19.64 -4.90 5.78
N SER A 131 -18.67 -4.47 4.97
CA SER A 131 -18.20 -5.28 3.86
C SER A 131 -17.36 -6.46 4.39
N VAL A 132 -17.99 -7.64 4.50
CA VAL A 132 -17.34 -8.91 4.86
C VAL A 132 -16.09 -9.17 4.00
N SER A 133 -16.07 -8.66 2.77
CA SER A 133 -14.93 -8.71 1.86
C SER A 133 -13.70 -7.91 2.32
N LEU A 134 -13.84 -6.90 3.20
CA LEU A 134 -12.71 -6.19 3.80
C LEU A 134 -11.98 -7.05 4.81
N LEU A 135 -12.71 -7.74 5.71
CA LEU A 135 -12.11 -8.61 6.72
C LEU A 135 -11.33 -9.76 6.08
N ASP A 136 -11.87 -10.36 5.01
CA ASP A 136 -11.17 -11.40 4.26
C ASP A 136 -9.87 -10.88 3.64
N ARG A 137 -9.88 -9.64 3.11
CA ARG A 137 -8.71 -9.03 2.47
C ARG A 137 -7.67 -8.54 3.46
N VAL A 138 -8.10 -7.98 4.59
CA VAL A 138 -7.23 -7.62 5.72
C VAL A 138 -6.59 -8.88 6.30
N SER A 139 -7.34 -9.98 6.39
CA SER A 139 -6.82 -11.28 6.82
C SER A 139 -5.81 -11.86 5.82
N LEU A 140 -6.10 -11.77 4.51
CA LEU A 140 -5.17 -12.17 3.46
C LEU A 140 -3.88 -11.33 3.50
N TRP A 141 -4.02 -10.04 3.75
CA TRP A 141 -2.89 -9.12 3.88
C TRP A 141 -2.07 -9.38 5.13
N TRP A 142 -2.68 -9.58 6.30
CA TRP A 142 -1.96 -9.99 7.51
C TRP A 142 -1.20 -11.29 7.30
N ARG A 143 -1.78 -12.23 6.55
CA ARG A 143 -1.09 -13.45 6.14
C ARG A 143 0.08 -13.13 5.22
N GLN A 144 -0.07 -12.21 4.28
CA GLN A 144 0.97 -11.81 3.36
C GLN A 144 2.10 -11.04 4.05
N ILE A 145 1.79 -10.17 5.03
CA ILE A 145 2.77 -9.55 5.94
C ILE A 145 3.46 -10.63 6.75
N GLY A 146 2.73 -11.57 7.36
CA GLY A 146 3.33 -12.68 8.09
C GLY A 146 4.29 -13.50 7.21
N LEU A 147 3.95 -13.72 5.95
CA LEU A 147 4.80 -14.41 4.97
C LEU A 147 5.99 -13.56 4.48
N SER A 148 5.85 -12.23 4.47
CA SER A 148 6.87 -11.30 3.95
C SER A 148 7.81 -10.76 5.05
N MET A 149 7.35 -10.76 6.31
CA MET A 149 8.10 -10.33 7.50
C MET A 149 8.79 -11.48 8.24
N LEU A 150 8.41 -12.73 7.96
CA LEU A 150 9.28 -13.88 8.21
C LEU A 150 10.32 -13.91 7.11
N ASP A 151 11.41 -13.16 7.31
CA ASP A 151 12.55 -13.10 6.39
C ASP A 151 13.03 -14.55 6.06
N PRO A 152 13.48 -14.85 4.83
CA PRO A 152 14.16 -16.11 4.51
C PRO A 152 15.29 -16.47 5.50
N SER A 153 15.91 -15.47 6.14
CA SER A 153 16.87 -15.65 7.23
C SER A 153 16.27 -16.24 8.51
N ASP A 154 15.00 -15.99 8.82
CA ASP A 154 14.30 -16.61 9.96
C ASP A 154 13.92 -18.07 9.68
N ILE A 155 13.68 -18.43 8.42
CA ILE A 155 13.55 -19.84 8.01
C ILE A 155 14.88 -20.56 8.17
N VAL A 156 16.00 -19.91 7.83
CA VAL A 156 17.36 -20.45 8.05
C VAL A 156 17.70 -20.50 9.54
N ALA A 157 17.35 -19.49 10.33
CA ALA A 157 17.56 -19.47 11.78
C ALA A 157 16.70 -20.52 12.50
N ALA A 158 15.42 -20.64 12.14
CA ALA A 158 14.52 -21.68 12.65
C ALA A 158 14.97 -23.08 12.21
N ALA A 159 15.46 -23.27 10.98
CA ALA A 159 16.03 -24.53 10.52
C ALA A 159 17.36 -24.86 11.21
N ALA A 160 18.20 -23.87 11.53
CA ALA A 160 19.45 -24.03 12.26
C ALA A 160 19.20 -24.39 13.74
N ILE A 161 18.19 -23.79 14.38
CA ILE A 161 17.73 -24.14 15.73
C ILE A 161 17.12 -25.54 15.76
N ARG A 162 16.34 -25.92 14.74
CA ARG A 162 15.70 -27.25 14.65
C ARG A 162 16.69 -28.38 14.32
N ARG A 163 17.84 -28.06 13.70
CA ARG A 163 18.94 -29.01 13.44
C ARG A 163 19.87 -29.22 14.62
N ARG A 164 19.91 -28.32 15.61
CA ARG A 164 20.56 -28.57 16.90
C ARG A 164 19.50 -29.10 17.86
N GLY A 165 19.46 -30.42 18.02
CA GLY A 165 18.65 -31.05 19.06
C GLY A 165 18.95 -30.47 20.46
N PRO A 166 18.09 -30.74 21.46
CA PRO A 166 18.23 -30.24 22.82
C PRO A 166 19.42 -30.91 23.53
N SER A 167 20.62 -30.43 23.25
CA SER A 167 21.85 -30.79 23.96
C SER A 167 22.90 -29.76 23.56
N ILE A 168 23.16 -28.80 24.44
CA ILE A 168 24.45 -28.15 24.77
C ILE A 168 24.08 -26.85 25.52
N PHE A 169 23.59 -27.02 26.74
CA PHE A 169 23.85 -26.11 27.85
C PHE A 169 24.34 -26.98 29.00
N ARG A 170 25.53 -27.58 28.82
CA ARG A 170 26.29 -28.15 29.92
C ARG A 170 27.33 -27.11 30.29
N ILE A 171 26.93 -26.17 31.14
CA ILE A 171 27.88 -25.29 31.85
C ILE A 171 28.71 -26.22 32.73
N ARG A 172 29.96 -26.49 32.35
CA ARG A 172 30.96 -27.03 33.27
C ARG A 172 31.29 -25.91 34.26
N HIS A 173 30.84 -26.07 35.49
CA HIS A 173 31.50 -25.44 36.63
C HIS A 173 32.88 -26.11 36.76
N GLU A 174 33.92 -25.43 36.32
CA GLU A 174 35.30 -25.75 36.72
C GLU A 174 35.61 -24.98 38.01
N LYS A 175 36.19 -25.72 38.95
CA LYS A 175 36.45 -25.37 40.34
C LYS A 175 37.53 -24.29 40.44
N ASN A 176 37.29 -23.30 41.30
CA ASN A 176 38.36 -22.63 42.03
C ASN A 176 38.49 -23.34 43.38
N GLU A 177 39.54 -24.15 43.51
CA GLU A 177 40.36 -24.43 44.71
C GLU A 177 41.31 -25.60 44.41
#